data_AF-A0AAT9QKL0-F1
#
_entry.id   AF-A0AAT9QKL0-F1
#
_cell.length_a   1.000
_cell.length_b   1.000
_cell.length_c   1.000
_cell.angle_alpha   90.00
_cell.angle_beta   90.00
_cell.angle_gamma   90.00
#
_symmetry.space_group_name_H-M   'P 1'
#
loop_
_entity.id
_entity.type
_entity.pdbx_description
1 polymer ?
#
loop_
_entity_poly.entity_id
_entity_poly.type
_entity_poly.pdbx_seq_one_letter_code
_entity_poly.pdbx_strand_id
1 'polypeptide(L)'
;MMAPAATALGFELRVLAEDEDVSAVSAVPTTPVGDYKDLPTLLDFSKGLDVMTFDHEHVPTDHLRALQEAGVNVQPGPDALVHAQDKLVMRSAIDRLELPNPAWASVADVDALVRFGDETGWPVVLKTPAAATTARESGSLPRRTRLRRPLTGSLP
;
A
#
# COMPACT_ATOMS: atom_id res chain seq x y z
N MET A 1 11.82 -9.81 1.26
CA MET A 1 12.71 -10.01 0.07
C MET A 1 14.12 -9.42 0.21
N MET A 2 14.48 -8.71 1.29
CA MET A 2 15.72 -7.92 1.36
C MET A 2 16.96 -8.66 1.90
N ALA A 3 16.78 -9.73 2.68
CA ALA A 3 17.86 -10.33 3.46
C ALA A 3 19.08 -10.82 2.64
N PRO A 4 18.92 -11.56 1.51
CA PRO A 4 20.09 -12.01 0.75
C PRO A 4 20.93 -10.85 0.18
N ALA A 5 20.27 -9.78 -0.28
CA ALA A 5 20.96 -8.62 -0.83
C ALA A 5 21.66 -7.80 0.26
N ALA A 6 21.04 -7.62 1.42
CA ALA A 6 21.65 -6.95 2.56
C ALA A 6 22.94 -7.66 2.99
N THR A 7 22.90 -8.98 3.15
CA THR A 7 24.09 -9.80 3.47
C THR A 7 25.18 -9.66 2.41
N ALA A 8 24.81 -9.75 1.12
CA ALA A 8 25.79 -9.65 0.03
C ALA A 8 26.48 -8.28 -0.06
N LEU A 9 25.76 -7.21 0.32
CA LEU A 9 26.27 -5.83 0.32
C LEU A 9 26.93 -5.43 1.65
N GLY A 10 26.91 -6.31 2.66
CA GLY A 10 27.49 -6.05 3.97
C GLY A 10 26.65 -5.12 4.87
N PHE A 11 25.35 -4.99 4.61
CA PHE A 11 24.43 -4.28 5.49
C PHE A 11 23.99 -5.15 6.66
N GLU A 12 23.97 -4.58 7.86
CA GLU A 12 23.24 -5.15 8.99
C GLU A 12 21.74 -4.89 8.78
N LEU A 13 20.98 -5.94 8.45
CA LEU A 13 19.53 -5.85 8.33
C LEU A 13 18.88 -6.19 9.67
N ARG A 14 17.99 -5.31 10.14
CA ARG A 14 17.08 -5.56 11.26
C ARG A 14 15.64 -5.50 10.74
N VAL A 15 14.77 -6.36 11.26
CA VAL A 15 13.35 -6.38 10.88
C VAL A 15 12.48 -6.36 12.13
N LEU A 16 11.53 -5.42 12.22
CA LEU A 16 10.47 -5.50 13.21
C LEU A 16 9.43 -6.51 12.70
N ALA A 17 9.39 -7.69 13.31
CA ALA A 17 8.43 -8.73 12.95
C ALA A 17 7.10 -8.54 13.69
N GLU A 18 5.99 -8.80 13.01
CA GLU A 18 4.66 -8.73 13.62
C GLU A 18 4.36 -9.92 14.56
N ASP A 19 5.06 -11.04 14.39
CA ASP A 19 4.92 -12.25 15.18
C ASP A 19 6.22 -13.09 15.16
N GLU A 20 6.34 -14.09 16.02
CA GLU A 20 7.48 -15.02 16.07
C GLU A 20 7.47 -15.99 14.87
N ASP A 21 6.29 -16.31 14.34
CA ASP A 21 6.12 -17.33 13.29
C ASP A 21 6.20 -16.77 11.85
N VAL A 22 6.65 -15.52 11.67
CA VAL A 22 6.82 -14.93 10.33
C VAL A 22 8.14 -15.29 9.67
N SER A 23 8.13 -15.34 8.34
CA SER A 23 9.31 -15.73 7.54
C SER A 23 10.56 -14.88 7.81
N ALA A 24 10.40 -13.62 8.25
CA ALA A 24 11.51 -12.73 8.57
C ALA A 24 12.37 -13.25 9.72
N VAL A 25 11.78 -13.87 10.74
CA VAL A 25 12.49 -14.39 11.93
C VAL A 25 13.51 -15.45 11.54
N SER A 26 13.18 -16.31 10.58
CA SER A 26 14.11 -17.33 10.06
C SER A 26 15.16 -16.76 9.10
N ALA A 27 14.92 -15.60 8.50
CA ALA A 27 15.76 -15.04 7.44
C ALA A 27 16.73 -13.95 7.93
N VAL A 28 16.42 -13.29 9.04
CA VAL A 28 17.18 -12.13 9.56
C VAL A 28 17.54 -12.39 11.02
N PRO A 29 18.83 -12.34 11.41
CA PRO A 29 19.25 -12.62 12.79
C PRO A 29 18.67 -11.66 13.83
N THR A 30 18.53 -10.38 13.48
CA THR A 30 18.05 -9.34 14.39
C THR A 30 16.60 -8.99 14.06
N THR A 31 15.69 -9.74 14.66
CA THR A 31 14.25 -9.64 14.36
C THR A 31 13.42 -9.52 15.64
N PRO A 32 13.43 -8.35 16.32
CA PRO A 32 12.52 -8.13 17.45
C PRO A 32 11.06 -8.21 17.00
N VAL A 33 10.21 -8.76 17.85
CA VAL A 33 8.75 -8.81 17.63
C VAL A 33 8.11 -7.55 18.19
N GLY A 34 7.21 -6.93 17.41
CA GLY A 34 6.46 -5.74 17.85
C GLY A 34 5.41 -5.29 16.83
N ASP A 35 4.51 -4.42 17.28
CA ASP A 35 3.43 -3.88 16.44
C ASP A 35 3.88 -2.61 15.70
N TYR A 36 3.91 -2.65 14.37
CA TYR A 36 4.24 -1.49 13.55
C TYR A 36 3.17 -0.38 13.61
N LYS A 37 2.00 -0.64 14.19
CA LYS A 37 0.97 0.38 14.46
C LYS A 37 1.18 1.08 15.79
N ASP A 38 2.13 0.63 16.62
CA ASP A 38 2.52 1.31 17.84
C ASP A 38 3.71 2.23 17.60
N LEU A 39 3.47 3.54 17.62
CA LEU A 39 4.51 4.55 17.36
C LEU A 39 5.68 4.47 18.36
N PRO A 40 5.47 4.31 19.69
CA PRO A 40 6.55 4.05 20.63
C PRO A 40 7.44 2.86 20.25
N THR A 41 6.86 1.74 19.84
CA THR A 41 7.59 0.56 19.36
C THR A 41 8.44 0.90 18.13
N LEU A 42 7.89 1.63 17.15
CA LEU A 42 8.66 2.08 15.99
C LEU A 42 9.82 3.01 16.36
N LEU A 43 9.58 3.97 17.26
CA LEU A 43 10.60 4.90 17.72
C LEU A 43 11.73 4.17 18.46
N ASP A 44 11.41 3.18 19.29
CA ASP A 44 12.42 2.36 19.96
C ASP A 44 13.23 1.53 18.97
N PHE A 45 12.55 0.84 18.04
CA PHE A 45 13.18 0.06 16.99
C PHE A 45 14.10 0.91 16.08
N SER A 46 13.74 2.18 15.85
CA SER A 46 14.52 3.08 14.99
C SER A 46 15.89 3.47 15.57
N LYS A 47 16.13 3.24 16.86
CA LYS A 47 17.37 3.66 17.52
C LYS A 47 18.59 2.95 16.93
N GLY A 48 19.55 3.75 16.48
CA GLY A 48 20.81 3.27 15.92
C GLY A 48 20.68 2.68 14.51
N LEU A 49 19.57 2.93 13.81
CA LEU A 49 19.47 2.65 12.37
C LEU A 49 19.99 3.84 11.56
N ASP A 50 20.79 3.58 10.52
CA ASP A 50 21.22 4.61 9.56
C ASP A 50 20.10 4.99 8.57
N VAL A 51 19.22 4.04 8.27
CA VAL A 51 18.08 4.18 7.37
C VAL A 51 17.01 3.16 7.75
N MET A 52 15.74 3.57 7.60
CA MET A 52 14.58 2.70 7.83
C MET A 52 13.69 2.66 6.59
N THR A 53 13.14 1.49 6.30
CA THR A 53 12.22 1.25 5.18
C THR A 53 11.07 0.36 5.63
N PHE A 54 10.07 0.14 4.77
CA PHE A 54 8.90 -0.69 5.04
C PHE A 54 8.69 -1.70 3.91
N ASP A 55 8.21 -2.91 4.24
CA ASP A 55 8.01 -3.99 3.26
C ASP A 55 6.60 -4.00 2.65
N HIS A 56 5.62 -3.31 3.27
CA HIS A 56 4.23 -3.30 2.81
C HIS A 56 3.55 -1.93 2.93
N GLU A 57 2.46 -1.75 2.19
CA GLU A 57 1.71 -0.49 2.07
C GLU A 57 0.86 -0.11 3.29
N HIS A 58 0.65 -1.05 4.24
CA HIS A 58 -0.22 -0.85 5.41
C HIS A 58 0.39 -0.07 6.58
N VAL A 59 1.65 0.36 6.46
CA VAL A 59 2.26 1.17 7.54
C VAL A 59 1.52 2.51 7.64
N PRO A 60 1.08 2.93 8.84
CA PRO A 60 0.41 4.22 9.01
C PRO A 60 1.29 5.38 8.55
N THR A 61 0.79 6.18 7.61
CA THR A 61 1.54 7.31 7.04
C THR A 61 1.90 8.36 8.09
N ASP A 62 1.02 8.56 9.08
CA ASP A 62 1.28 9.51 10.18
C ASP A 62 2.43 9.04 11.08
N HIS A 63 2.62 7.74 11.26
CA HIS A 63 3.76 7.20 12.01
C HIS A 63 5.07 7.43 11.27
N LEU A 64 5.07 7.27 9.94
CA LEU A 64 6.24 7.59 9.11
C LEU A 64 6.59 9.08 9.19
N ARG A 65 5.60 9.97 9.24
CA ARG A 65 5.83 11.41 9.46
C ARG A 65 6.43 11.67 10.84
N ALA A 66 5.87 11.09 11.89
CA ALA A 66 6.38 11.23 13.25
C ALA A 66 7.83 10.71 13.38
N LEU A 67 8.18 9.61 12.71
CA LEU A 67 9.55 9.10 12.64
C LEU A 67 10.50 10.08 11.96
N GLN A 68 10.09 10.67 10.83
CA GLN A 68 10.90 11.70 10.17
C GLN A 68 11.06 12.96 11.02
N GLU A 69 10.01 13.40 11.72
CA GLU A 69 10.06 14.52 12.67
C GLU A 69 11.00 14.22 13.85
N ALA A 70 11.09 12.96 14.27
CA ALA A 70 12.05 12.50 15.27
C ALA A 70 13.49 12.35 14.73
N GLY A 71 13.75 12.68 13.46
CA GLY A 71 15.07 12.64 12.82
C GLY A 71 15.45 11.28 12.23
N VAL A 72 14.52 10.32 12.15
CA VAL A 72 14.77 9.01 11.52
C VAL A 72 14.81 9.17 9.99
N ASN A 73 15.87 8.64 9.37
CA ASN A 73 16.00 8.61 7.92
C ASN A 73 15.10 7.52 7.30
N VAL A 74 13.83 7.85 7.08
CA VAL A 74 12.85 6.95 6.46
C VAL A 74 12.92 7.06 4.92
N GLN A 75 13.15 5.94 4.24
CA GLN A 75 13.23 5.86 2.79
C GLN A 75 12.43 4.67 2.22
N PRO A 76 11.56 4.88 1.21
CA PRO A 76 11.12 6.19 0.73
C PRO A 76 10.24 6.91 1.78
N GLY A 77 10.07 8.23 1.64
CA GLY A 77 9.27 9.02 2.59
C GLY A 77 7.75 8.74 2.52
N PRO A 78 6.97 9.24 3.51
CA PRO A 78 5.51 9.04 3.59
C PRO A 78 4.76 9.53 2.35
N ASP A 79 5.24 10.60 1.71
CA ASP A 79 4.62 11.16 0.51
C ASP A 79 4.80 10.24 -0.72
N ALA A 80 5.75 9.31 -0.69
CA ALA A 80 5.84 8.27 -1.72
C ALA A 80 4.84 7.14 -1.45
N LEU A 81 4.68 6.74 -0.18
CA LEU A 81 3.80 5.63 0.22
C LEU A 81 2.33 5.90 -0.12
N VAL A 82 1.86 7.14 -0.03
CA VAL A 82 0.47 7.51 -0.36
C VAL A 82 0.06 7.06 -1.77
N HIS A 83 1.00 7.05 -2.72
CA HIS A 83 0.75 6.59 -4.08
C HIS A 83 0.56 5.07 -4.17
N ALA A 84 1.12 4.29 -3.24
CA ALA A 84 0.85 2.85 -3.14
C ALA A 84 -0.47 2.55 -2.41
N GLN A 85 -0.90 3.44 -1.51
CA GLN A 85 -2.10 3.27 -0.69
C GLN A 85 -3.40 3.65 -1.42
N ASP A 86 -3.38 4.64 -2.32
CA ASP A 86 -4.58 5.13 -2.99
C ASP A 86 -4.43 5.13 -4.52
N LYS A 87 -5.25 4.32 -5.19
CA LYS A 87 -5.23 4.17 -6.65
C LYS A 87 -5.65 5.45 -7.38
N LEU A 88 -6.55 6.28 -6.83
CA LEU A 88 -6.93 7.55 -7.43
C LEU A 88 -5.77 8.55 -7.35
N VAL A 89 -5.09 8.60 -6.20
CA VAL A 89 -3.89 9.44 -6.02
C VAL A 89 -2.76 8.98 -6.95
N MET A 90 -2.55 7.67 -7.08
CA MET A 90 -1.62 7.07 -8.04
C MET A 90 -1.95 7.49 -9.47
N ARG A 91 -3.20 7.28 -9.91
CA ARG A 91 -3.65 7.59 -11.28
C ARG A 91 -3.50 9.08 -11.60
N SER A 92 -3.89 9.94 -10.68
CA SER A 92 -3.74 11.40 -10.84
C SER A 92 -2.26 11.82 -10.94
N ALA A 93 -1.36 11.13 -10.23
CA ALA A 93 0.06 11.39 -10.33
C ALA A 93 0.65 10.94 -11.68
N ILE A 94 0.22 9.80 -12.23
CA ILE A 94 0.63 9.32 -13.55
C ILE A 94 0.18 10.31 -14.64
N ASP A 95 -1.06 10.81 -14.57
CA ASP A 95 -1.57 11.82 -15.51
C ASP A 95 -0.76 13.12 -15.45
N ARG A 96 -0.48 13.62 -14.23
CA ARG A 96 0.33 14.83 -14.03
C ARG A 96 1.76 14.70 -14.57
N LEU A 97 2.31 13.49 -14.55
CA LEU A 97 3.63 13.19 -15.10
C LEU A 97 3.61 12.90 -16.61
N GLU A 98 2.44 12.98 -17.25
CA GLU A 98 2.25 12.71 -18.69
C GLU A 98 2.73 11.30 -19.09
N LEU A 99 2.63 10.34 -18.16
CA LEU A 99 3.00 8.95 -18.39
C LEU A 99 1.81 8.15 -18.94
N PRO A 100 2.05 7.02 -19.65
CA PRO A 100 0.98 6.16 -20.13
C PRO A 100 0.08 5.68 -19.00
N ASN A 101 -1.21 6.03 -19.06
CA ASN A 101 -2.23 5.65 -18.10
C ASN A 101 -3.43 5.05 -18.85
N PRO A 102 -3.96 3.87 -18.48
CA PRO A 102 -5.25 3.42 -19.00
C PRO A 102 -6.33 4.46 -18.68
N ALA A 103 -7.31 4.58 -19.56
CA ALA A 103 -8.51 5.39 -19.29
C ALA A 103 -9.09 4.99 -17.93
N TRP A 104 -9.32 5.99 -17.08
CA TRP A 104 -9.74 5.81 -15.70
C TRP A 104 -10.66 6.96 -15.29
N ALA A 105 -11.49 6.71 -14.29
CA ALA A 105 -12.32 7.73 -13.66
C ALA A 105 -12.59 7.36 -12.20
N SER A 106 -12.73 8.36 -11.34
CA SER A 106 -13.40 8.18 -10.05
C SER A 106 -14.91 8.04 -10.29
N VAL A 107 -15.52 7.01 -9.72
CA VAL A 107 -16.96 6.75 -9.85
C VAL A 107 -17.55 6.59 -8.45
N ALA A 108 -18.58 7.38 -8.14
CA ALA A 108 -19.23 7.38 -6.84
C ALA A 108 -20.53 6.55 -6.81
N ASP A 109 -21.07 6.23 -7.98
CA ASP A 109 -22.35 5.53 -8.14
C ASP A 109 -22.37 4.66 -9.41
N VAL A 110 -23.45 3.90 -9.55
CA VAL A 110 -23.65 2.94 -10.65
C VAL A 110 -23.82 3.67 -11.99
N ASP A 111 -24.46 4.83 -12.01
CA ASP A 111 -24.73 5.56 -13.25
C ASP A 111 -23.44 6.14 -13.84
N ALA A 112 -22.56 6.67 -12.99
CA ALA A 112 -21.22 7.12 -13.37
C ALA A 112 -20.36 5.98 -13.93
N LEU A 113 -20.43 4.79 -13.31
CA LEU A 113 -19.74 3.60 -13.79
C LEU A 113 -20.26 3.14 -15.16
N VAL A 114 -21.59 3.13 -15.36
CA VAL A 114 -22.19 2.76 -16.65
C VAL A 114 -21.77 3.75 -17.74
N ARG A 115 -21.87 5.05 -17.47
CA ARG A 115 -21.44 6.11 -18.40
C ARG A 115 -19.97 5.94 -18.80
N PHE A 116 -19.08 5.73 -17.83
CA PHE A 116 -17.66 5.48 -18.10
C PHE A 116 -17.43 4.29 -19.02
N GLY A 117 -18.11 3.17 -18.77
CA GLY A 117 -18.01 1.97 -19.60
C GLY A 117 -18.56 2.15 -21.02
N ASP A 118 -19.60 2.96 -21.19
CA ASP A 118 -20.18 3.24 -22.51
C ASP A 118 -19.30 4.19 -23.34
N GLU A 119 -18.62 5.15 -22.69
CA GLU A 119 -17.70 6.10 -23.33
C GLU A 119 -16.33 5.46 -23.66
N THR A 120 -15.81 4.64 -22.75
CA THR A 120 -14.46 4.06 -22.84
C THR A 120 -14.45 2.69 -23.53
N GLY A 121 -15.58 2.00 -23.52
CA GLY A 121 -15.72 0.63 -24.01
C GLY A 121 -15.67 -0.42 -22.90
N TRP A 122 -16.53 -1.43 -23.02
CA TRP A 122 -16.55 -2.61 -22.14
C TRP A 122 -15.58 -3.70 -22.64
N PRO A 123 -14.96 -4.50 -21.76
CA PRO A 123 -15.16 -4.58 -20.30
C PRO A 123 -14.37 -3.53 -19.52
N VAL A 124 -14.86 -3.19 -18.32
CA VAL A 124 -14.15 -2.31 -17.36
C VAL A 124 -13.84 -3.05 -16.05
N VAL A 125 -12.84 -2.56 -15.32
CA VAL A 125 -12.45 -3.08 -14.00
C VAL A 125 -12.76 -2.03 -12.95
N LEU A 126 -13.67 -2.35 -12.02
CA LEU A 126 -13.94 -1.52 -10.86
C LEU A 126 -13.03 -1.95 -9.70
N LYS A 127 -12.41 -0.98 -9.02
CA LYS A 127 -11.57 -1.20 -7.84
C LYS A 127 -11.90 -0.19 -6.77
N THR A 128 -11.86 -0.61 -5.50
CA THR A 128 -11.84 0.30 -4.36
C THR A 128 -10.56 1.17 -4.43
N PRO A 129 -10.64 2.49 -4.12
CA PRO A 129 -9.47 3.38 -4.15
C PRO A 129 -8.36 2.93 -3.20
N ALA A 130 -8.72 2.68 -1.93
CA ALA A 130 -7.80 2.19 -0.92
C ALA A 130 -7.17 0.84 -1.31
N ALA A 131 -5.90 0.65 -0.95
CA ALA A 131 -5.15 -0.56 -1.22
C ALA A 131 -5.74 -1.76 -0.47
N ALA A 132 -6.50 -2.58 -1.19
CA ALA A 132 -6.78 -3.95 -0.80
C ALA A 132 -5.70 -4.87 -1.37
N THR A 133 -5.01 -5.62 -0.52
CA THR A 133 -3.93 -6.53 -0.90
C THR A 133 -4.44 -7.77 -1.66
N THR A 134 -5.77 -7.97 -1.74
CA THR A 134 -6.36 -9.09 -2.49
C THR A 134 -7.26 -8.63 -3.63
N ALA A 135 -7.19 -9.35 -4.76
CA ALA A 135 -8.05 -9.12 -5.94
C ALA A 135 -9.57 -9.28 -5.68
N ARG A 136 -9.96 -9.70 -4.47
CA ARG A 136 -11.36 -9.89 -4.05
C ARG A 136 -12.18 -8.60 -4.07
N GLU A 137 -11.54 -7.43 -3.98
CA GLU A 137 -12.21 -6.12 -4.07
C GLU A 137 -12.11 -5.47 -5.46
N SER A 138 -11.64 -6.23 -6.45
CA SER A 138 -11.65 -5.82 -7.86
C SER A 138 -12.63 -6.68 -8.65
N GLY A 139 -13.58 -6.03 -9.34
CA GLY A 139 -14.58 -6.70 -10.17
C GLY A 139 -14.37 -6.39 -11.65
N SER A 140 -14.10 -7.42 -12.46
CA SER A 140 -14.22 -7.28 -13.92
C SER A 140 -15.70 -7.31 -14.29
N LEU A 141 -16.16 -6.26 -14.94
CA LEU A 141 -17.55 -6.13 -15.39
C LEU A 141 -17.57 -6.32 -16.91
N PRO A 142 -17.99 -7.50 -17.39
CA PRO A 142 -17.87 -7.83 -18.80
C PRO A 142 -18.83 -7.01 -19.69
N ARG A 143 -20.02 -6.65 -19.18
CA ARG A 143 -21.09 -5.87 -19.87
C ARG A 143 -22.06 -5.25 -18.84
N ARG A 144 -22.84 -4.24 -19.23
CA ARG A 144 -23.89 -3.52 -18.43
C ARG A 144 -24.73 -4.41 -17.49
N THR A 145 -25.10 -5.62 -17.90
CA THR A 145 -26.09 -6.49 -17.22
C THR A 145 -25.62 -7.21 -15.95
N ARG A 146 -24.33 -7.11 -15.54
CA ARG A 146 -23.80 -7.75 -14.32
C ARG A 146 -23.60 -6.81 -13.12
N LEU A 147 -24.22 -5.63 -13.13
CA LEU A 147 -24.27 -4.73 -11.98
C LEU A 147 -25.38 -5.14 -11.01
N ARG A 148 -25.23 -6.26 -10.29
CA ARG A 148 -26.19 -6.66 -9.24
C ARG A 148 -25.79 -6.05 -7.89
N ARG A 149 -26.38 -4.89 -7.58
CA ARG A 149 -26.47 -4.16 -6.27
C ARG A 149 -25.12 -3.86 -5.55
N PRO A 150 -25.02 -2.76 -4.79
CA PRO A 150 -23.82 -2.48 -4.01
C PRO A 150 -23.66 -3.55 -2.92
N LEU A 151 -22.42 -3.97 -2.66
CA LEU A 151 -22.06 -4.67 -1.43
C LEU A 151 -22.15 -3.68 -0.26
N THR A 152 -23.37 -3.35 0.17
CA THR A 152 -23.58 -2.79 1.52
C THR A 152 -23.42 -3.92 2.52
N GLY A 153 -22.17 -4.30 2.80
CA GLY A 153 -21.84 -5.09 3.96
C GLY A 153 -21.74 -4.16 5.16
N SER A 154 -22.83 -4.01 5.92
CA SER A 154 -22.72 -3.63 7.32
C SER A 154 -22.00 -4.77 8.04
N LEU A 155 -20.77 -4.52 8.52
CA LEU A 155 -20.06 -5.46 9.39
C LEU A 155 -20.78 -5.54 10.75
N PRO A 156 -20.92 -6.74 11.36
CA PRO A 156 -21.14 -6.86 12.80
C PRO A 156 -19.89 -6.43 13.59
#